data_AF-A0A7C7FLX8-F1
#
_entry.id   AF-A0A7C7FLX8-F1
#
_cell.length_a   1.000
_cell.length_b   1.000
_cell.length_c   1.000
_cell.angle_alpha   90.00
_cell.angle_beta   90.00
_cell.angle_gamma   90.00
#
_symmetry.space_group_name_H-M   'P 1'
#
loop_
_entity.id
_entity.type
_entity.pdbx_description
1 polymer ?
#
loop_
_entity_poly.entity_id
_entity_poly.type
_entity_poly.pdbx_seq_one_letter_code
_entity_poly.pdbx_strand_id
1 'polypeptide(L)'
;MKQINKYISELLREVDCVIIPGLGAFVANPESAAVDTRQHTFSPPYKDIGFNKNINRNDGLLADRIAEREQISFEQANANIHALVKDCIQRLQNGQQIIFDGIGALSVDSARNIQFKPDESTNFLSDSFGLDSFHSPAIKRQSFEKRVEQEIIERSPIPIEKSTVPGKGSVIPLRVYYSAAASVLLIAACSWLYINLDMIKGVDLNY
;
A
#
# COMPACT_ATOMS: atom_id res chain seq x y z
N MET A 1 -33.87 -14.83 -26.43
CA MET A 1 -33.07 -14.04 -25.45
C MET A 1 -31.89 -14.83 -24.88
N LYS A 2 -32.07 -16.05 -24.36
CA LYS A 2 -30.96 -16.82 -23.77
C LYS A 2 -29.72 -17.00 -24.67
N GLN A 3 -29.90 -17.24 -25.96
CA GLN A 3 -28.78 -17.42 -26.90
C GLN A 3 -27.99 -16.12 -27.13
N ILE A 4 -28.66 -14.98 -27.35
CA ILE A 4 -27.97 -13.70 -27.57
C ILE A 4 -27.21 -13.23 -26.33
N ASN A 5 -27.76 -13.46 -25.13
CA ASN A 5 -27.11 -13.13 -23.86
C ASN A 5 -25.74 -13.83 -23.78
N LYS A 6 -25.68 -15.11 -24.13
CA LYS A 6 -24.43 -15.89 -24.15
C LYS A 6 -23.38 -15.24 -25.07
N TYR A 7 -23.76 -14.87 -26.29
CA TYR A 7 -22.81 -14.28 -27.24
C TYR A 7 -22.32 -12.90 -26.81
N ILE A 8 -23.19 -12.07 -26.23
CA ILE A 8 -22.79 -10.78 -25.66
C ILE A 8 -21.82 -11.01 -24.49
N SER A 9 -22.12 -11.94 -23.58
CA SER A 9 -21.25 -12.28 -22.45
C SER A 9 -19.89 -12.81 -22.87
N GLU A 10 -19.81 -13.62 -23.93
CA GLU A 10 -18.55 -14.07 -24.51
C GLU A 10 -17.75 -12.89 -25.06
N LEU A 11 -18.39 -12.03 -25.86
CA LEU A 11 -17.75 -10.86 -26.45
C LEU A 11 -17.22 -9.88 -25.39
N LEU A 12 -17.97 -9.62 -24.31
CA LEU A 12 -17.52 -8.71 -23.23
C LEU A 12 -16.26 -9.20 -22.49
N ARG A 13 -15.92 -10.49 -22.57
CA ARG A 13 -14.65 -11.02 -22.05
C ARG A 13 -13.48 -10.77 -22.98
N GLU A 14 -13.75 -10.66 -24.27
CA GLU A 14 -12.75 -10.51 -25.34
C GLU A 14 -12.50 -9.04 -25.71
N VAL A 15 -13.56 -8.22 -25.70
CA VAL A 15 -13.54 -6.81 -26.08
C VAL A 15 -14.22 -5.93 -25.04
N ASP A 16 -13.99 -4.63 -25.13
CA ASP A 16 -14.53 -3.66 -24.17
C ASP A 16 -15.85 -3.01 -24.63
N CYS A 17 -16.28 -3.22 -25.87
CA CYS A 17 -17.53 -2.65 -26.38
C CYS A 17 -18.26 -3.68 -27.24
N VAL A 18 -19.53 -3.91 -26.92
CA VAL A 18 -20.42 -4.78 -27.70
C VAL A 18 -21.66 -4.00 -28.10
N ILE A 19 -21.80 -3.75 -29.40
CA ILE A 19 -22.92 -2.97 -29.96
C ILE A 19 -24.07 -3.92 -30.32
N ILE A 20 -25.28 -3.52 -29.94
CA ILE A 20 -26.54 -4.15 -30.33
C ILE A 20 -27.30 -3.16 -31.24
N PRO A 21 -27.21 -3.31 -32.57
CA PRO A 21 -27.82 -2.41 -33.52
C PRO A 21 -29.34 -2.22 -33.31
N GLY A 22 -29.75 -0.97 -33.14
CA GLY A 22 -31.11 -0.56 -32.81
C GLY A 22 -31.39 -0.41 -31.30
N LEU A 23 -30.50 -0.87 -30.41
CA LEU A 23 -30.69 -0.79 -28.95
C LEU A 23 -29.66 0.13 -28.27
N GLY A 24 -28.37 -0.07 -28.54
CA GLY A 24 -27.26 0.63 -27.88
C GLY A 24 -26.03 -0.28 -27.75
N ALA A 25 -25.07 0.10 -26.90
CA ALA A 25 -23.88 -0.70 -26.65
C ALA A 25 -23.64 -0.94 -25.16
N PHE A 26 -23.16 -2.15 -24.84
CA PHE A 26 -22.54 -2.45 -23.57
C PHE A 26 -21.06 -2.06 -23.62
N VAL A 27 -20.60 -1.30 -22.63
CA VAL A 27 -19.23 -0.82 -22.53
C VAL A 27 -18.65 -1.34 -21.23
N ALA A 28 -17.54 -2.06 -21.32
CA ALA A 28 -16.81 -2.60 -20.19
C ALA A 28 -15.61 -1.70 -19.88
N ASN A 29 -15.60 -1.12 -18.68
CA ASN A 29 -14.51 -0.31 -18.18
C ASN A 29 -13.66 -1.16 -17.23
N PRO A 30 -12.39 -1.43 -17.53
CA PRO A 30 -11.52 -2.15 -16.62
C PRO A 30 -11.19 -1.28 -15.40
N GLU A 31 -11.45 -1.83 -14.23
CA GLU A 31 -11.16 -1.25 -12.92
C GLU A 31 -10.05 -2.05 -12.23
N SER A 32 -9.16 -1.33 -11.54
CA SER A 32 -8.03 -1.95 -10.83
C SER A 32 -8.48 -2.60 -9.52
N ALA A 33 -7.63 -3.48 -8.98
CA ALA A 33 -7.84 -4.02 -7.63
C ALA A 33 -7.99 -2.89 -6.61
N ALA A 34 -8.93 -3.05 -5.69
CA ALA A 34 -9.25 -2.05 -4.68
C ALA A 34 -9.14 -2.65 -3.27
N VAL A 35 -8.89 -1.78 -2.30
CA VAL A 35 -8.88 -2.14 -0.87
C VAL A 35 -9.85 -1.22 -0.15
N ASP A 36 -10.93 -1.77 0.40
CA ASP A 36 -11.77 -1.05 1.35
C ASP A 36 -11.11 -1.13 2.73
N THR A 37 -10.52 -0.02 3.15
CA THR A 37 -9.82 0.09 4.44
C THR A 37 -10.74 0.04 5.66
N ARG A 38 -12.03 0.36 5.49
CA ARG A 38 -13.04 0.32 6.57
C ARG A 38 -13.55 -1.10 6.76
N GLN A 39 -13.76 -1.81 5.65
CA GLN A 39 -14.21 -3.20 5.67
C GLN A 39 -13.06 -4.20 5.73
N HIS A 40 -11.81 -3.76 5.59
CA HIS A 40 -10.62 -4.61 5.45
C HIS A 40 -10.76 -5.64 4.31
N THR A 41 -11.45 -5.26 3.23
CA THR A 41 -11.74 -6.11 2.09
C THR A 41 -10.83 -5.76 0.93
N PHE A 42 -10.23 -6.78 0.32
CA PHE A 42 -9.47 -6.68 -0.92
C PHE A 42 -10.36 -7.22 -2.04
N SER A 43 -10.54 -6.42 -3.10
CA SER A 43 -11.31 -6.79 -4.28
C SER A 43 -10.38 -6.91 -5.48
N PRO A 44 -10.55 -7.95 -6.32
CA PRO A 44 -9.74 -8.14 -7.50
C PRO A 44 -10.02 -7.06 -8.57
N PRO A 45 -9.13 -6.90 -9.56
CA PRO A 45 -9.46 -6.12 -10.76
C PRO A 45 -10.70 -6.71 -11.45
N TYR A 46 -11.53 -5.86 -12.05
CA TYR A 46 -12.76 -6.29 -12.70
C TYR A 46 -13.12 -5.40 -13.88
N LYS A 47 -14.13 -5.80 -14.66
CA LYS A 47 -14.73 -4.96 -15.70
C LYS A 47 -16.07 -4.45 -15.22
N ASP A 48 -16.19 -3.14 -15.01
CA ASP A 48 -17.47 -2.48 -14.75
C ASP A 48 -18.24 -2.34 -16.06
N ILE A 49 -19.49 -2.82 -16.09
CA ILE A 49 -20.30 -2.80 -17.29
C ILE A 49 -21.25 -1.60 -17.23
N GLY A 50 -21.23 -0.79 -18.28
CA GLY A 50 -22.18 0.28 -18.54
C GLY A 50 -22.97 0.03 -19.82
N PHE A 51 -24.04 0.80 -20.01
CA PHE A 51 -24.83 0.79 -21.25
C PHE A 51 -24.99 2.21 -21.80
N ASN A 52 -24.77 2.36 -23.11
CA ASN A 52 -24.94 3.62 -23.81
C ASN A 52 -25.84 3.46 -25.04
N LYS A 53 -27.05 4.03 -24.97
CA LYS A 53 -28.03 4.02 -26.07
C LYS A 53 -27.56 4.77 -27.33
N ASN A 54 -26.64 5.73 -27.18
CA ASN A 54 -26.19 6.59 -28.28
C ASN A 54 -25.14 5.89 -29.15
N ILE A 55 -24.47 4.85 -28.63
CA ILE A 55 -23.54 4.03 -29.40
C ILE A 55 -24.34 2.92 -30.08
N ASN A 56 -24.69 3.15 -31.35
CA ASN A 56 -25.66 2.30 -32.06
C ASN A 56 -25.26 1.97 -33.51
N ARG A 57 -24.06 2.37 -33.93
CA ARG A 57 -23.57 2.08 -35.28
C ARG A 57 -23.13 0.62 -35.35
N ASN A 58 -23.80 -0.17 -36.19
CA ASN A 58 -23.46 -1.58 -36.39
C ASN A 58 -22.01 -1.72 -36.89
N ASP A 59 -21.17 -2.40 -36.12
CA ASP A 59 -19.78 -2.74 -36.43
C ASP A 59 -19.62 -4.18 -36.93
N GLY A 60 -20.70 -4.96 -36.96
CA GLY A 60 -20.73 -6.35 -37.41
C GLY A 60 -20.35 -7.38 -36.34
N LEU A 61 -19.75 -6.97 -35.22
CA LEU A 61 -19.11 -7.90 -34.27
C LEU A 61 -20.09 -8.94 -33.69
N LEU A 62 -21.25 -8.47 -33.22
CA LEU A 62 -22.27 -9.36 -32.66
C LEU A 62 -22.91 -10.25 -33.73
N ALA A 63 -23.16 -9.70 -34.92
CA ALA A 63 -23.74 -10.45 -36.03
C ALA A 63 -22.81 -11.55 -36.54
N ASP A 64 -21.51 -11.24 -36.67
CA ASP A 64 -20.48 -12.20 -37.05
C ASP A 64 -20.38 -13.35 -36.04
N ARG A 65 -20.37 -13.04 -34.72
CA ARG A 65 -20.35 -14.05 -33.66
C ARG A 65 -21.55 -15.00 -33.73
N ILE A 66 -22.74 -14.46 -33.97
CA ILE A 66 -23.97 -15.25 -34.10
C ILE A 66 -23.92 -16.10 -35.37
N ALA A 67 -23.52 -15.51 -36.51
CA ALA A 67 -23.41 -16.21 -37.79
C ALA A 67 -22.45 -17.42 -37.68
N GLU A 68 -21.28 -17.22 -37.06
CA GLU A 68 -20.30 -18.29 -36.83
C GLU A 68 -20.82 -19.39 -35.90
N ARG A 69 -21.45 -19.02 -34.77
CA ARG A 69 -21.88 -19.99 -33.74
C ARG A 69 -23.16 -20.73 -34.13
N GLU A 70 -24.06 -20.10 -34.88
CA GLU A 70 -25.33 -20.70 -35.31
C GLU A 70 -25.27 -21.25 -36.75
N GLN A 71 -24.16 -21.05 -37.47
CA GLN A 71 -23.97 -21.50 -38.86
C GLN A 71 -25.06 -20.94 -39.79
N ILE A 72 -25.34 -19.64 -39.64
CA ILE A 72 -26.30 -18.89 -40.47
C ILE A 72 -25.58 -17.78 -41.23
N SER A 73 -26.23 -17.19 -42.24
CA SER A 73 -25.65 -16.05 -42.93
C SER A 73 -25.60 -14.81 -42.04
N PHE A 74 -24.66 -13.91 -42.32
CA PHE A 74 -24.56 -12.61 -41.65
C PHE A 74 -25.86 -11.79 -41.74
N GLU A 75 -26.55 -11.85 -42.89
CA GLU A 75 -27.84 -11.16 -43.07
C GLU A 75 -28.93 -11.78 -42.17
N GLN A 76 -28.96 -13.11 -42.06
CA GLN A 76 -29.88 -13.82 -41.17
C GLN A 76 -29.61 -13.44 -39.70
N ALA A 77 -28.34 -13.38 -39.30
CA ALA A 77 -27.94 -12.96 -37.95
C ALA A 77 -28.40 -11.53 -37.64
N ASN A 78 -28.21 -10.57 -38.56
CA ASN A 78 -28.71 -9.21 -38.40
C ASN A 78 -30.24 -9.15 -38.32
N ALA A 79 -30.95 -9.95 -39.14
CA ALA A 79 -32.40 -10.02 -39.07
C ALA A 79 -32.87 -10.54 -37.70
N ASN A 80 -32.21 -11.55 -37.15
CA ASN A 80 -32.49 -12.09 -35.81
C ASN A 80 -32.24 -11.04 -34.71
N ILE A 81 -31.13 -10.31 -34.79
CA ILE A 81 -30.83 -9.21 -33.87
C ILE A 81 -31.93 -8.15 -33.92
N HIS A 82 -32.31 -7.69 -35.12
CA HIS A 82 -33.34 -6.67 -35.29
C HIS A 82 -34.70 -7.11 -34.75
N ALA A 83 -35.10 -8.38 -34.97
CA ALA A 83 -36.33 -8.92 -34.42
C ALA A 83 -36.33 -8.91 -32.88
N LEU A 84 -35.20 -9.30 -32.28
CA LEU A 84 -35.02 -9.29 -30.82
C LEU A 84 -35.04 -7.87 -30.25
N VAL A 85 -34.37 -6.94 -30.91
CA VAL A 85 -34.34 -5.52 -30.49
C VAL A 85 -35.75 -4.91 -30.54
N LYS A 86 -36.54 -5.24 -31.57
CA LYS A 86 -37.93 -4.80 -31.66
C LYS A 86 -38.77 -5.27 -30.48
N ASP A 87 -38.65 -6.55 -30.10
CA ASP A 87 -39.30 -7.09 -28.89
C ASP A 87 -38.84 -6.36 -27.63
N CYS A 88 -37.53 -6.16 -27.47
CA CYS A 88 -36.96 -5.45 -26.31
C CYS A 88 -37.53 -4.04 -26.18
N ILE A 89 -37.55 -3.27 -27.28
CA ILE A 89 -38.07 -1.91 -27.29
C ILE A 89 -39.56 -1.90 -26.93
N GLN A 90 -40.36 -2.80 -27.51
CA GLN A 90 -41.79 -2.89 -27.22
C GLN A 90 -42.04 -3.20 -25.74
N ARG A 91 -41.29 -4.13 -25.17
CA ARG A 91 -41.39 -4.50 -23.75
C ARG A 91 -40.95 -3.36 -22.83
N LEU A 92 -39.86 -2.67 -23.16
CA LEU A 92 -39.40 -1.47 -22.43
C LEU A 92 -40.44 -0.34 -22.48
N GLN A 93 -41.07 -0.12 -23.63
CA GLN A 93 -42.17 0.86 -23.78
C GLN A 93 -43.39 0.52 -22.93
N ASN A 94 -43.65 -0.76 -22.69
CA ASN A 94 -44.69 -1.24 -21.78
C ASN A 94 -44.28 -1.19 -20.30
N GLY A 95 -43.12 -0.60 -19.97
CA GLY A 95 -42.59 -0.51 -18.61
C GLY A 95 -42.00 -1.82 -18.08
N GLN A 96 -41.78 -2.82 -18.94
CA GLN A 96 -41.19 -4.09 -18.53
C GLN A 96 -39.67 -3.99 -18.47
N GLN A 97 -39.08 -4.72 -17.53
CA GLN A 97 -37.64 -4.89 -17.42
C GLN A 97 -37.15 -5.99 -18.38
N ILE A 98 -36.00 -5.75 -19.00
CA ILE A 98 -35.28 -6.70 -19.85
C ILE A 98 -34.04 -7.17 -19.12
N ILE A 99 -33.88 -8.48 -18.99
CA ILE A 99 -32.77 -9.10 -18.27
C ILE A 99 -31.79 -9.70 -19.28
N PHE A 100 -30.53 -9.30 -19.17
CA PHE A 100 -29.38 -9.88 -19.85
C PHE A 100 -28.58 -10.67 -18.81
N ASP A 101 -28.78 -11.99 -18.79
CA ASP A 101 -28.24 -12.86 -17.74
C ASP A 101 -26.71 -12.70 -17.58
N GLY A 102 -26.25 -12.42 -16.36
CA GLY A 102 -24.84 -12.20 -16.05
C GLY A 102 -24.26 -10.87 -16.52
N ILE A 103 -25.05 -10.02 -17.19
CA ILE A 103 -24.61 -8.70 -17.70
C ILE A 103 -25.32 -7.58 -16.92
N GLY A 104 -26.65 -7.67 -16.81
CA GLY A 104 -27.46 -6.67 -16.13
C GLY A 104 -28.88 -6.59 -16.67
N ALA A 105 -29.57 -5.49 -16.36
CA ALA A 105 -30.94 -5.29 -16.78
C ALA A 105 -31.20 -3.88 -17.30
N LEU A 106 -32.01 -3.80 -18.36
CA LEU A 106 -32.55 -2.55 -18.89
C LEU A 106 -33.97 -2.34 -18.40
N SER A 107 -34.27 -1.11 -18.01
CA SER A 107 -35.60 -0.64 -17.62
C SER A 107 -35.81 0.76 -18.13
N VAL A 108 -37.02 1.31 -17.96
CA VAL A 108 -37.34 2.67 -18.37
C VAL A 108 -37.78 3.47 -17.15
N ASP A 109 -37.26 4.69 -16.98
CA ASP A 109 -37.67 5.59 -15.91
C ASP A 109 -38.97 6.36 -16.23
N SER A 110 -39.43 7.18 -15.28
CA SER A 110 -40.62 8.02 -15.45
C SER A 110 -40.51 9.03 -16.61
N ALA A 111 -39.29 9.39 -17.02
CA ALA A 111 -39.01 10.30 -18.12
C ALA A 111 -38.82 9.58 -19.47
N ARG A 112 -39.08 8.27 -19.52
CA ARG A 112 -38.89 7.39 -20.69
C ARG A 112 -37.43 7.23 -21.15
N ASN A 113 -36.47 7.41 -20.24
CA ASN A 113 -35.07 7.08 -20.51
C ASN A 113 -34.77 5.63 -20.14
N ILE A 114 -33.95 4.97 -20.98
CA ILE A 114 -33.42 3.64 -20.69
C ILE A 114 -32.42 3.77 -19.55
N GLN A 115 -32.66 3.00 -18.49
CA GLN A 115 -31.78 2.85 -17.33
C GLN A 115 -31.18 1.46 -17.34
N PHE A 116 -29.88 1.38 -17.03
CA PHE A 116 -29.17 0.12 -16.94
C PHE A 116 -28.72 -0.13 -15.51
N LYS A 117 -28.95 -1.36 -15.04
CA LYS A 117 -28.42 -1.86 -13.77
C LYS A 117 -27.48 -3.04 -14.07
N PRO A 118 -26.17 -2.92 -13.81
CA PRO A 118 -25.24 -4.01 -14.04
C PRO A 118 -25.49 -5.19 -13.09
N ASP A 119 -25.10 -6.38 -13.53
CA ASP A 119 -25.02 -7.58 -12.70
C ASP A 119 -23.60 -7.71 -12.13
N GLU A 120 -23.46 -7.50 -10.83
CA GLU A 120 -22.17 -7.54 -10.12
C GLU A 120 -21.67 -8.97 -9.83
N SER A 121 -22.44 -10.01 -10.18
CA SER A 121 -22.07 -11.41 -9.91
C SER A 121 -20.99 -11.96 -10.84
N THR A 122 -20.76 -11.33 -11.99
CA THR A 122 -19.89 -11.86 -13.05
C THR A 122 -18.78 -10.87 -13.37
N ASN A 123 -17.53 -11.30 -13.19
CA ASN A 123 -16.37 -10.54 -13.67
C ASN A 123 -16.04 -10.91 -15.12
N PHE A 124 -16.09 -9.94 -16.02
CA PHE A 124 -15.74 -10.12 -17.44
C PHE A 124 -14.23 -10.00 -17.71
N LEU A 125 -13.43 -9.61 -16.72
CA LEU A 125 -11.98 -9.52 -16.87
C LEU A 125 -11.33 -10.91 -16.81
N SER A 126 -10.94 -11.45 -17.96
CA SER A 126 -10.33 -12.78 -18.07
C SER A 126 -9.07 -12.96 -17.22
N ASP A 127 -8.25 -11.91 -17.07
CA ASP A 127 -7.02 -11.93 -16.26
C ASP A 127 -7.28 -12.09 -14.76
N SER A 128 -8.49 -11.78 -14.30
CA SER A 128 -8.91 -11.93 -12.91
C SER A 128 -9.77 -13.17 -12.67
N PHE A 129 -9.82 -14.09 -13.64
CA PHE A 129 -10.56 -15.33 -13.51
C PHE A 129 -10.06 -16.15 -12.30
N GLY A 130 -10.98 -16.52 -11.41
CA GLY A 130 -10.68 -17.27 -10.20
C GLY A 130 -10.15 -16.44 -9.04
N LEU A 131 -9.94 -15.13 -9.22
CA LEU A 131 -9.70 -14.23 -8.10
C LEU A 131 -11.03 -13.89 -7.42
N ASP A 132 -11.04 -13.94 -6.09
CA ASP A 132 -12.20 -13.59 -5.29
C ASP A 132 -11.83 -12.50 -4.27
N SER A 133 -12.83 -11.78 -3.80
CA SER A 133 -12.65 -10.81 -2.72
C SER A 133 -12.34 -11.53 -1.42
N PHE A 134 -11.40 -11.00 -0.64
CA PHE A 134 -11.04 -11.59 0.65
C PHE A 134 -10.85 -10.52 1.72
N HIS A 135 -11.06 -10.92 2.97
CA HIS A 135 -10.92 -10.06 4.13
C HIS A 135 -9.53 -10.24 4.76
N SER A 136 -8.80 -9.14 4.97
CA SER A 136 -7.47 -9.14 5.59
C SER A 136 -7.39 -8.05 6.67
N PRO A 137 -7.60 -8.43 7.96
CA PRO A 137 -7.65 -7.47 9.04
C PRO A 137 -6.30 -6.78 9.26
N ALA A 138 -6.35 -5.57 9.83
CA ALA A 138 -5.16 -4.76 10.07
C ALA A 138 -4.11 -5.51 10.93
N ILE A 139 -2.89 -5.64 10.38
CA ILE A 139 -1.76 -6.21 11.11
C ILE A 139 -1.24 -5.18 12.10
N LYS A 140 -1.36 -5.47 13.40
CA LYS A 140 -0.73 -4.68 14.47
C LYS A 140 0.78 -4.84 14.42
N ARG A 141 1.47 -3.91 13.77
CA ARG A 141 2.94 -3.84 13.79
C ARG A 141 3.38 -3.07 15.04
N GLN A 142 4.32 -3.62 15.79
CA GLN A 142 5.01 -2.85 16.84
C GLN A 142 5.73 -1.68 16.18
N SER A 143 5.69 -0.50 16.82
CA SER A 143 6.44 0.66 16.35
C SER A 143 7.93 0.32 16.27
N PHE A 144 8.62 0.94 15.32
CA PHE A 144 10.08 0.80 15.16
C PHE A 144 10.81 1.06 16.47
N GLU A 145 10.36 2.06 17.23
CA GLU A 145 10.88 2.41 18.56
C GLU A 145 10.80 1.24 19.56
N LYS A 146 9.66 0.55 19.63
CA LYS A 146 9.50 -0.61 20.52
C LYS A 146 10.38 -1.80 20.10
N ARG A 147 10.59 -2.00 18.80
CA ARG A 147 11.52 -3.03 18.30
C ARG A 147 12.96 -2.71 18.64
N VAL A 148 13.38 -1.45 18.46
CA VAL A 148 14.74 -0.99 18.80
C VAL A 148 14.97 -1.09 20.30
N GLU A 149 14.01 -0.70 21.12
CA GLU A 149 14.10 -0.82 22.58
C GLU A 149 14.20 -2.29 23.02
N GLN A 150 13.41 -3.19 22.42
CA GLN A 150 13.52 -4.63 22.68
C GLN A 150 14.87 -5.21 22.24
N GLU A 151 15.38 -4.85 21.06
CA GLU A 151 16.70 -5.31 20.59
C GLU A 151 17.85 -4.78 21.45
N ILE A 152 17.74 -3.56 21.97
CA ILE A 152 18.74 -2.97 22.89
C ILE A 152 18.71 -3.69 24.25
N ILE A 153 17.53 -4.04 24.75
CA ILE A 153 17.37 -4.76 26.02
C ILE A 153 17.87 -6.22 25.91
N GLU A 154 17.57 -6.91 24.80
CA GLU A 154 17.99 -8.30 24.59
C GLU A 154 19.49 -8.44 24.31
N ARG A 155 20.10 -7.43 23.68
CA ARG A 155 21.56 -7.29 23.62
C ARG A 155 22.07 -6.82 24.98
N SER A 156 22.13 -7.74 25.94
CA SER A 156 22.84 -7.54 27.22
C SER A 156 24.14 -6.76 26.96
N PRO A 157 24.46 -5.72 27.76
CA PRO A 157 25.64 -4.91 27.49
C PRO A 157 26.86 -5.81 27.47
N ILE A 158 27.54 -5.86 26.32
CA ILE A 158 28.86 -6.46 26.20
C ILE A 158 29.70 -5.81 27.30
N PRO A 159 30.29 -6.56 28.24
CA PRO A 159 31.22 -5.99 29.19
C PRO A 159 32.28 -5.25 28.40
N ILE A 160 32.29 -3.92 28.51
CA ILE A 160 33.37 -3.11 27.95
C ILE A 160 34.58 -3.51 28.79
N GLU A 161 35.35 -4.47 28.29
CA GLU A 161 36.71 -4.66 28.75
C GLU A 161 37.38 -3.30 28.55
N LYS A 162 37.76 -2.68 29.67
CA LYS A 162 38.42 -1.38 29.64
C LYS A 162 39.73 -1.59 28.90
N SER A 163 39.74 -1.30 27.61
CA SER A 163 40.97 -1.20 26.82
C SER A 163 41.81 -0.11 27.46
N THR A 164 42.83 -0.51 28.22
CA THR A 164 43.83 0.40 28.78
C THR A 164 44.62 0.99 27.61
N VAL A 165 44.17 2.14 27.11
CA VAL A 165 44.97 2.93 26.16
C VAL A 165 46.15 3.53 26.95
N PRO A 166 47.41 3.26 26.58
CA PRO A 166 48.55 3.89 27.23
C PRO A 166 48.71 5.29 26.65
N GLY A 167 48.37 6.31 27.43
CA GLY A 167 48.67 7.69 27.05
C GLY A 167 47.72 8.72 27.60
N LYS A 168 47.95 9.17 28.84
CA LYS A 168 47.65 10.54 29.26
C LYS A 168 48.44 10.88 30.52
N GLY A 169 49.07 12.05 30.50
CA GLY A 169 50.12 12.49 31.42
C GLY A 169 49.82 12.25 32.90
N SER A 170 50.86 11.83 33.62
CA SER A 170 50.85 11.67 35.06
C SER A 170 50.56 13.00 35.75
N VAL A 171 49.31 13.18 36.17
CA VAL A 171 48.95 14.20 37.15
C VAL A 171 49.62 13.83 38.48
N ILE A 172 50.64 14.59 38.86
CA ILE A 172 51.41 14.34 40.08
C ILE A 172 50.49 14.57 41.29
N PRO A 173 50.38 13.62 42.24
CA PRO A 173 49.45 13.74 43.37
C PRO A 173 49.86 14.87 44.31
N LEU A 174 48.86 15.59 44.83
CA LEU A 174 49.00 16.78 45.70
C LEU A 174 49.96 16.58 46.90
N ARG A 175 50.09 15.34 47.40
CA ARG A 175 51.03 14.97 48.47
C ARG A 175 52.51 15.19 48.11
N VAL A 176 52.87 15.01 46.84
CA VAL A 176 54.24 15.25 46.34
C VAL A 176 54.57 16.74 46.37
N TYR A 177 53.57 17.60 46.14
CA TYR A 177 53.73 19.06 46.26
C TYR A 177 53.99 19.48 47.71
N TYR A 178 53.23 18.93 48.67
CA TYR A 178 53.47 19.21 50.10
C TYR A 178 54.82 18.68 50.58
N SER A 179 55.28 17.50 50.10
CA SER A 179 56.61 17.00 50.47
C SER A 179 57.74 17.84 49.89
N ALA A 180 57.58 18.38 48.67
CA ALA A 180 58.56 19.27 48.06
C ALA A 180 58.61 20.64 48.74
N ALA A 181 57.46 21.20 49.13
CA ALA A 181 57.41 22.47 49.86
C ALA A 181 58.03 22.34 51.26
N ALA A 182 57.79 21.22 51.96
CA ALA A 182 58.36 20.97 53.29
C ALA A 182 59.88 20.83 53.26
N SER A 183 60.45 20.17 52.24
CA SER A 183 61.91 20.05 52.12
C SER A 183 62.59 21.37 51.74
N VAL A 184 61.96 22.22 50.92
CA VAL A 184 62.48 23.58 50.66
C VAL A 184 62.52 24.43 51.93
N LEU A 185 61.47 24.38 52.76
CA LEU A 185 61.45 25.09 54.05
C LEU A 185 62.50 24.58 55.02
N LEU A 186 62.74 23.26 55.06
CA LEU A 186 63.71 22.65 55.96
C LEU A 186 65.15 22.99 55.54
N ILE A 187 65.44 23.01 54.24
CA ILE A 187 66.74 23.46 53.71
C ILE A 187 66.93 24.95 53.99
N ALA A 188 65.91 25.79 53.80
CA ALA A 188 65.98 27.21 54.11
C ALA A 188 66.23 27.46 55.61
N ALA A 189 65.55 26.70 56.50
CA ALA A 189 65.75 26.77 57.94
C ALA A 189 67.16 26.30 58.35
N CYS A 190 67.66 25.20 57.78
CA CYS A 190 69.01 24.71 58.02
C CYS A 190 70.08 25.70 57.51
N SER A 191 69.89 26.29 56.32
CA SER A 191 70.79 27.35 55.82
C SER A 191 70.75 28.59 56.70
N TRP A 192 69.58 29.01 57.17
CA TRP A 192 69.45 30.12 58.10
C TRP A 192 70.16 29.85 59.43
N LEU A 193 70.04 28.62 59.96
CA LEU A 193 70.68 28.20 61.20
C LEU A 193 72.21 28.06 61.03
N TYR A 194 72.68 27.63 59.85
CA TYR A 194 74.10 27.56 59.50
C TYR A 194 74.73 28.94 59.37
N ILE A 195 74.05 29.90 58.72
CA ILE A 195 74.54 31.29 58.61
C ILE A 195 74.54 31.96 59.99
N ASN A 196 73.54 31.69 60.84
CA ASN A 196 73.46 32.25 62.20
C ASN A 196 74.16 31.39 63.27
N LEU A 197 74.96 30.40 62.88
CA LEU A 197 75.63 29.49 63.83
C LEU A 197 76.68 30.22 64.68
N ASP A 198 77.29 31.29 64.15
CA ASP A 198 78.22 32.17 64.88
C ASP A 198 77.49 33.09 65.89
N MET A 199 76.21 33.40 65.67
CA MET A 199 75.40 34.19 66.62
C MET A 199 74.92 33.36 67.82
N ILE A 200 74.87 32.02 67.69
CA ILE A 200 74.46 31.09 68.77
C ILE A 200 75.67 30.62 69.60
N LYS A 201 76.89 30.65 69.03
CA LYS A 201 78.14 30.37 69.76
C LYS A 201 78.65 31.55 70.60
N GLY A 202 77.93 32.67 70.63
CA GLY A 202 78.20 33.82 71.50
C GLY A 202 77.51 33.78 72.87
N VAL A 203 77.10 32.60 73.36
CA VAL A 203 76.77 32.40 74.78
C VAL A 203 77.99 31.83 75.47
N ASP A 204 78.94 32.70 75.78
CA ASP A 204 79.98 32.44 76.78
C ASP A 204 79.30 32.24 78.14
N LEU A 205 79.22 30.99 78.58
CA LEU A 205 79.18 30.66 80.00
C LEU A 205 80.63 30.72 80.50
N ASN A 206 81.13 31.92 80.81
CA ASN A 206 82.35 32.10 81.59
C ASN A 206 82.02 32.48 83.04
N TYR A 207 82.59 31.70 83.95
CA TYR A 207 83.31 32.25 85.09
C TYR A 207 84.73 32.57 84.62
#